data_AF-A0A7V9AN28-F1
#
_entry.id   AF-A0A7V9AN28-F1
#
_cell.length_a   1.000
_cell.length_b   1.000
_cell.length_c   1.000
_cell.angle_alpha   90.00
_cell.angle_beta   90.00
_cell.angle_gamma   90.00
#
_symmetry.space_group_name_H-M   'P 1'
#
loop_
_entity.id
_entity.type
_entity.pdbx_description
1 polymer ?
#
loop_
_entity_poly.entity_id
_entity_poly.type
_entity_poly.pdbx_seq_one_letter_code
_entity_poly.pdbx_strand_id
1 'polypeptide(L)'
;MKNIENIKFESEKNILSTQIEIQEQTLENISSEIHDNIGQKLSLIKLHLNMLSADHTSDDNKKLDCSKELISSVITDLRDLSQSLGSNQVTANGIVKAIEFEIAQLRKSGRYTIVFTINGEQVFLDNKKELLLFRIIQEALNNIIKHADADTIELMLNFENDQLEMQIKDNGVGYRNDPVHNGAGIRNMQKRVQSLGGRFEIESTLG
;
A
#
# COMPACT_ATOMS: atom_id res chain seq x y z
N MET A 1 0.28 21.95 35.64
CA MET A 1 0.65 22.46 34.31
C MET A 1 1.96 21.85 33.79
N LYS A 2 3.09 21.96 34.51
CA LYS A 2 4.39 21.36 34.12
C LYS A 2 4.35 19.88 33.71
N ASN A 3 3.56 19.05 34.39
CA ASN A 3 3.47 17.61 34.08
C ASN A 3 2.69 17.32 32.78
N ILE A 4 1.69 18.16 32.44
CA ILE A 4 0.91 18.04 31.20
C ILE A 4 1.74 18.51 30.02
N GLU A 5 2.51 19.59 30.18
CA GLU A 5 3.48 20.06 29.18
C GLU A 5 4.54 19.00 28.88
N ASN A 6 5.06 18.33 29.91
CA ASN A 6 6.09 17.30 29.74
C ASN A 6 5.54 16.06 29.02
N ILE A 7 4.33 15.61 29.37
CA ILE A 7 3.63 14.52 28.67
C ILE A 7 3.35 14.88 27.22
N LYS A 8 2.94 16.12 26.95
CA LYS A 8 2.64 16.60 25.60
C LYS A 8 3.90 16.64 24.74
N PHE A 9 5.00 17.15 25.30
CA PHE A 9 6.33 17.19 24.68
C PHE A 9 6.89 15.79 24.39
N GLU A 10 6.77 14.84 25.34
CA GLU A 10 7.13 13.44 25.09
C GLU A 10 6.27 12.81 24.00
N SER A 11 4.96 13.09 23.97
CA SER A 11 4.08 12.57 22.92
C SER A 11 4.45 13.12 21.54
N GLU A 12 4.77 14.42 21.44
CA GLU A 12 5.20 15.05 20.18
C GLU A 12 6.54 14.45 19.72
N LYS A 13 7.48 14.28 20.64
CA LYS A 13 8.78 13.65 20.36
C LYS A 13 8.62 12.20 19.87
N ASN A 14 7.75 11.42 20.51
CA ASN A 14 7.47 10.04 20.09
C ASN A 14 6.77 9.99 18.73
N ILE A 15 5.86 10.93 18.43
CA ILE A 15 5.25 11.03 17.10
C ILE A 15 6.30 11.34 16.03
N LEU A 16 7.20 12.29 16.31
CA LEU A 16 8.30 12.64 15.41
C LEU A 16 9.28 11.48 15.20
N SER A 17 9.68 10.77 16.26
CA SER A 17 10.58 9.62 16.13
C SER A 17 9.93 8.49 15.34
N THR A 18 8.65 8.18 15.61
CA THR A 18 7.91 7.19 14.83
C THR A 18 7.72 7.63 13.37
N GLN A 19 7.54 8.92 13.08
CA GLN A 19 7.49 9.42 11.71
C GLN A 19 8.82 9.22 10.98
N ILE A 20 9.94 9.48 11.65
CA ILE A 20 11.29 9.28 11.10
C ILE A 20 11.54 7.79 10.85
N GLU A 21 11.25 6.92 11.82
CA GLU A 21 11.40 5.46 11.68
C GLU A 21 10.56 4.92 10.51
N ILE A 22 9.31 5.38 10.36
CA ILE A 22 8.44 5.00 9.24
C ILE A 22 9.04 5.48 7.91
N GLN A 23 9.60 6.70 7.88
CA GLN A 23 10.22 7.25 6.68
C GLN A 23 11.49 6.49 6.29
N GLU A 24 12.34 6.16 7.26
CA GLU A 24 13.55 5.35 7.06
C GLU A 24 13.20 3.95 6.56
N GLN A 25 12.24 3.26 7.20
CA GLN A 25 11.78 1.95 6.74
C GLN A 25 11.21 1.99 5.33
N THR A 26 10.50 3.08 4.98
CA THR A 26 9.98 3.28 3.63
C THR A 26 11.12 3.43 2.63
N LEU A 27 12.14 4.24 2.94
CA LEU A 27 13.33 4.41 2.11
C LEU A 27 14.13 3.10 1.95
N GLU A 28 14.28 2.31 3.00
CA GLU A 28 14.92 0.99 2.93
C GLU A 28 14.15 0.04 2.01
N ASN A 29 12.83 -0.04 2.14
CA ASN A 29 11.99 -0.89 1.29
C ASN A 29 12.08 -0.46 -0.19
N ILE A 30 12.08 0.84 -0.46
CA ILE A 30 12.28 1.38 -1.82
C ILE A 30 13.64 0.96 -2.37
N SER A 31 14.69 1.13 -1.56
CA SER A 31 16.05 0.77 -1.94
C SER A 31 16.16 -0.71 -2.29
N SER A 32 15.55 -1.59 -1.48
CA SER A 32 15.50 -3.03 -1.74
C SER A 32 14.75 -3.35 -3.04
N GLU A 33 13.56 -2.77 -3.26
CA GLU A 33 12.75 -3.04 -4.46
C GLU A 33 13.45 -2.58 -5.74
N ILE A 34 14.10 -1.41 -5.71
CA ILE A 34 14.91 -0.91 -6.83
C ILE A 34 16.07 -1.87 -7.09
N HIS A 35 16.81 -2.27 -6.06
CA HIS A 35 17.96 -3.15 -6.22
C HIS A 35 17.56 -4.52 -6.78
N ASP A 36 16.52 -5.15 -6.21
CA ASP A 36 16.16 -6.52 -6.51
C ASP A 36 15.36 -6.64 -7.81
N ASN A 37 14.45 -5.72 -8.10
CA ASN A 37 13.58 -5.83 -9.27
C ASN A 37 14.18 -5.09 -10.49
N ILE A 38 14.60 -3.84 -10.30
CA ILE A 38 15.13 -3.01 -11.39
C ILE A 38 16.60 -3.34 -11.67
N GLY A 39 17.43 -3.44 -10.62
CA GLY A 39 18.86 -3.70 -10.74
C GLY A 39 19.18 -5.06 -11.41
N GLN A 40 18.43 -6.11 -11.06
CA GLN A 40 18.60 -7.43 -11.66
C GLN A 40 18.18 -7.44 -13.14
N LYS A 41 17.04 -6.83 -13.49
CA LYS A 41 16.58 -6.76 -14.89
C LYS A 41 17.53 -5.95 -15.77
N LEU A 42 18.04 -4.81 -15.28
CA LEU A 42 19.05 -4.02 -15.99
C LEU A 42 20.37 -4.78 -16.17
N SER A 43 20.78 -5.58 -15.19
CA SER A 43 21.96 -6.44 -15.31
C SER A 43 21.79 -7.51 -16.38
N LEU A 44 20.59 -8.10 -16.48
CA LEU A 44 20.26 -9.07 -17.53
C LEU A 44 20.24 -8.42 -18.92
N ILE A 45 19.66 -7.22 -19.06
CA ILE A 45 19.70 -6.44 -20.30
C ILE A 45 21.15 -6.18 -20.73
N LYS A 46 22.00 -5.71 -19.80
CA LYS A 46 23.43 -5.47 -20.07
C LYS A 46 24.14 -6.72 -20.56
N LEU A 47 23.85 -7.87 -19.95
CA LEU A 47 24.41 -9.16 -20.34
C LEU A 47 23.96 -9.57 -21.75
N HIS A 48 22.66 -9.45 -22.06
CA HIS A 48 22.14 -9.73 -23.40
C HIS A 48 22.77 -8.85 -24.48
N LEU A 49 22.95 -7.56 -24.20
CA LEU A 49 23.58 -6.62 -25.12
C LEU A 49 25.08 -6.92 -25.33
N ASN A 50 25.80 -7.32 -24.29
CA ASN A 50 27.22 -7.71 -24.39
C ASN A 50 27.43 -9.02 -25.16
N MET A 51 26.41 -9.87 -25.24
CA MET A 51 26.46 -11.13 -26.00
C MET A 51 26.14 -10.98 -27.49
N LEU A 52 25.77 -9.77 -27.95
CA LEU A 52 25.52 -9.51 -29.36
C LEU A 52 26.82 -9.61 -30.16
N SER A 53 26.80 -10.45 -31.19
CA SER A 53 27.96 -10.65 -32.06
C SER A 53 28.06 -9.57 -33.16
N ALA A 54 29.27 -9.30 -33.64
CA ALA A 54 29.51 -8.32 -34.72
C ALA A 54 28.92 -8.75 -36.07
N ASP A 55 28.72 -10.06 -36.29
CA ASP A 55 28.20 -10.62 -37.54
C ASP A 55 26.66 -10.74 -37.58
N HIS A 56 25.96 -10.22 -36.55
CA HIS A 56 24.49 -10.14 -36.44
C HIS A 56 23.72 -11.38 -36.89
N THR A 57 23.43 -12.27 -35.94
CA THR A 57 22.71 -13.53 -36.18
C THR A 57 21.21 -13.44 -35.84
N SER A 58 20.43 -14.46 -36.25
CA SER A 58 19.01 -14.55 -35.85
C SER A 58 18.82 -14.75 -34.33
N ASP A 59 19.82 -15.29 -33.63
CA ASP A 59 19.84 -15.42 -32.16
C ASP A 59 20.08 -14.05 -31.49
N ASP A 60 20.87 -13.19 -32.11
CA ASP A 60 21.10 -11.81 -31.66
C ASP A 60 19.80 -10.99 -31.71
N ASN A 61 18.98 -11.16 -32.76
CA ASN A 61 17.66 -10.51 -32.85
C ASN A 61 16.74 -10.92 -31.69
N LYS A 62 16.72 -12.20 -31.32
CA LYS A 62 15.92 -12.68 -30.17
C LYS A 62 16.40 -12.10 -28.85
N LYS A 63 17.71 -12.04 -28.62
CA LYS A 63 18.29 -11.42 -27.41
C LYS A 63 17.96 -9.93 -27.35
N LEU A 64 17.98 -9.25 -28.49
CA LEU A 64 17.71 -7.82 -28.60
C LEU A 64 16.22 -7.52 -28.36
N ASP A 65 15.31 -8.33 -28.89
CA ASP A 65 13.88 -8.18 -28.63
C ASP A 65 13.52 -8.52 -27.18
N CYS A 66 14.09 -9.57 -26.60
CA CYS A 66 13.95 -9.88 -25.17
C CYS A 66 14.47 -8.74 -24.29
N SER A 67 15.57 -8.08 -24.69
CA SER A 67 16.09 -6.89 -23.99
C SER A 67 15.14 -5.70 -24.06
N LYS A 68 14.47 -5.46 -25.21
CA LYS A 68 13.44 -4.40 -25.34
C LYS A 68 12.23 -4.67 -24.46
N GLU A 69 11.79 -5.93 -24.37
CA GLU A 69 10.69 -6.33 -23.49
C GLU A 69 11.06 -6.12 -22.02
N LEU A 70 12.27 -6.53 -21.61
CA LEU A 70 12.79 -6.31 -20.26
C LEU A 70 12.90 -4.81 -19.93
N ILE A 71 13.36 -3.97 -20.87
CA ILE A 71 13.38 -2.51 -20.69
C ILE A 71 11.96 -1.97 -20.48
N SER A 72 11.01 -2.42 -21.30
CA SER A 72 9.60 -1.99 -21.19
C SER A 72 8.99 -2.40 -19.85
N SER A 73 9.31 -3.61 -19.36
CA SER A 73 8.95 -4.07 -18.02
C SER A 73 9.56 -3.18 -16.94
N VAL A 74 10.87 -2.89 -16.99
CA VAL A 74 11.55 -2.04 -15.99
C VAL A 74 10.97 -0.63 -15.95
N ILE A 75 10.66 -0.04 -17.11
CA ILE A 75 10.01 1.28 -17.19
C ILE A 75 8.64 1.24 -16.52
N THR A 76 7.88 0.16 -16.72
CA THR A 76 6.57 -0.03 -16.08
C THR A 76 6.72 -0.19 -14.56
N ASP A 77 7.65 -1.02 -14.10
CA ASP A 77 7.88 -1.24 -12.66
C ASP A 77 8.35 0.04 -11.96
N LEU A 78 9.24 0.82 -12.58
CA LEU A 78 9.68 2.11 -12.06
C LEU A 78 8.50 3.10 -11.97
N ARG A 79 7.60 3.09 -12.97
CA ARG A 79 6.41 3.93 -12.97
C ARG A 79 5.44 3.53 -11.86
N ASP A 80 5.17 2.25 -11.70
CA ASP A 80 4.31 1.71 -10.64
C ASP A 80 4.88 2.01 -9.25
N LEU A 81 6.20 1.85 -9.06
CA LEU A 81 6.90 2.21 -7.82
C LEU A 81 6.83 3.72 -7.56
N SER A 82 7.09 4.56 -8.56
CA SER A 82 6.96 6.01 -8.41
C SER A 82 5.53 6.44 -8.07
N GLN A 83 4.52 5.73 -8.61
CA GLN A 83 3.11 5.95 -8.30
C GLN A 83 2.70 5.45 -6.91
N SER A 84 3.30 4.39 -6.38
CA SER A 84 3.04 3.90 -5.02
C SER A 84 3.71 4.78 -3.95
N LEU A 85 4.86 5.37 -4.28
CA LEU A 85 5.60 6.28 -3.41
C LEU A 85 5.04 7.70 -3.42
N GLY A 86 4.44 8.10 -4.54
CA GLY A 86 3.73 9.35 -4.63
C GLY A 86 2.41 9.30 -3.87
N SER A 87 2.22 10.21 -2.92
CA SER A 87 0.91 10.70 -2.46
C SER A 87 0.05 11.32 -3.59
N ASN A 88 0.53 11.28 -4.84
CA ASN A 88 -0.07 11.86 -6.03
C ASN A 88 -1.29 11.09 -6.55
N GLN A 89 -1.46 9.79 -6.26
CA GLN A 89 -2.64 9.08 -6.76
C GLN A 89 -3.93 9.56 -6.09
N VAL A 90 -3.93 9.64 -4.76
CA VAL A 90 -5.09 10.20 -4.04
C VAL A 90 -5.30 11.67 -4.41
N THR A 91 -4.22 12.47 -4.35
CA THR A 91 -4.30 13.93 -4.57
C THR A 91 -4.71 14.33 -6.00
N ALA A 92 -4.41 13.51 -7.01
CA ALA A 92 -4.70 13.82 -8.42
C ALA A 92 -5.91 13.06 -9.00
N ASN A 93 -6.25 11.88 -8.46
CA ASN A 93 -7.22 10.97 -9.05
C ASN A 93 -8.34 10.54 -8.08
N GLY A 94 -8.27 10.94 -6.81
CA GLY A 94 -9.24 10.60 -5.78
C GLY A 94 -9.00 9.23 -5.14
N ILE A 95 -9.62 9.01 -3.98
CA ILE A 95 -9.43 7.79 -3.18
C ILE A 95 -9.82 6.50 -3.92
N VAL A 96 -10.88 6.53 -4.72
CA VAL A 96 -11.39 5.34 -5.43
C VAL A 96 -10.34 4.76 -6.37
N LYS A 97 -9.74 5.61 -7.22
CA LYS A 97 -8.71 5.17 -8.17
C LYS A 97 -7.45 4.67 -7.46
N ALA A 98 -7.09 5.27 -6.32
CA ALA A 98 -5.96 4.81 -5.52
C ALA A 98 -6.22 3.40 -4.94
N ILE A 99 -7.44 3.11 -4.49
CA ILE A 99 -7.84 1.78 -4.02
C ILE A 99 -7.82 0.78 -5.17
N GLU A 100 -8.38 1.13 -6.33
CA GLU A 100 -8.37 0.26 -7.52
C GLU A 100 -6.95 -0.14 -7.92
N PHE A 101 -6.02 0.82 -7.90
CA PHE A 101 -4.61 0.56 -8.16
C PHE A 101 -4.01 -0.41 -7.13
N GLU A 102 -4.19 -0.14 -5.83
CA GLU A 102 -3.67 -1.00 -4.76
C GLU A 102 -4.19 -2.45 -4.90
N ILE A 103 -5.49 -2.60 -5.16
CA ILE A 103 -6.14 -3.90 -5.38
C ILE A 103 -5.59 -4.59 -6.63
N ALA A 104 -5.34 -3.86 -7.71
CA ALA A 104 -4.74 -4.42 -8.91
C ALA A 104 -3.34 -4.97 -8.62
N GLN A 105 -2.53 -4.25 -7.83
CA GLN A 105 -1.21 -4.74 -7.42
C GLN A 105 -1.31 -6.01 -6.56
N LEU A 106 -2.26 -6.07 -5.62
CA LEU A 106 -2.47 -7.28 -4.82
C LEU A 106 -2.94 -8.47 -5.65
N ARG A 107 -3.82 -8.25 -6.64
CA ARG A 107 -4.28 -9.31 -7.55
C ARG A 107 -3.15 -9.88 -8.40
N LYS A 108 -2.12 -9.09 -8.75
CA LYS A 108 -0.93 -9.60 -9.48
C LYS A 108 -0.19 -10.72 -8.74
N SER A 109 -0.31 -10.80 -7.41
CA SER A 109 0.26 -11.90 -6.61
C SER A 109 -0.41 -13.26 -6.86
N GLY A 110 -1.62 -13.28 -7.41
CA GLY A 110 -2.42 -14.49 -7.62
C GLY A 110 -2.96 -15.15 -6.34
N ARG A 111 -2.66 -14.60 -5.16
CA ARG A 111 -3.03 -15.19 -3.86
C ARG A 111 -4.42 -14.80 -3.37
N TYR A 112 -4.94 -13.64 -3.77
CA TYR A 112 -6.13 -13.04 -3.16
C TYR A 112 -7.26 -12.82 -4.16
N THR A 113 -8.47 -13.24 -3.78
CA THR A 113 -9.73 -12.83 -4.40
C THR A 113 -10.23 -11.59 -3.69
N ILE A 114 -10.15 -10.43 -4.35
CA ILE A 114 -10.56 -9.16 -3.75
C ILE A 114 -11.82 -8.65 -4.42
N VAL A 115 -12.89 -8.42 -3.64
CA VAL A 115 -14.14 -7.79 -4.10
C VAL A 115 -14.16 -6.35 -3.61
N PHE A 116 -14.24 -5.39 -4.53
CA PHE A 116 -14.34 -3.97 -4.20
C PHE A 116 -15.71 -3.44 -4.65
N THR A 117 -16.49 -2.92 -3.71
CA THR A 117 -17.84 -2.40 -3.96
C THR A 117 -17.95 -0.95 -3.53
N ILE A 118 -18.61 -0.14 -4.34
CA ILE A 118 -18.95 1.25 -4.03
C ILE A 118 -20.46 1.38 -4.08
N ASN A 119 -21.04 1.82 -2.96
CA ASN A 119 -22.47 2.07 -2.82
C ASN A 119 -22.70 3.58 -2.64
N GLY A 120 -23.78 4.09 -3.24
CA GLY A 120 -24.11 5.52 -3.21
C GLY A 120 -23.34 6.35 -4.24
N GLU A 121 -23.57 7.66 -4.22
CA GLU A 121 -22.87 8.62 -5.08
C GLU A 121 -21.59 9.09 -4.39
N GLN A 122 -20.45 8.96 -5.07
CA GLN A 122 -19.17 9.36 -4.53
C GLN A 122 -19.15 10.87 -4.24
N VAL A 123 -18.91 11.21 -2.97
CA VAL A 123 -18.65 12.59 -2.56
C VAL A 123 -17.14 12.81 -2.51
N PHE A 124 -16.66 13.86 -3.19
CA PHE A 124 -15.26 14.26 -3.10
C PHE A 124 -14.96 14.76 -1.68
N LEU A 125 -14.02 14.09 -1.01
CA LEU A 125 -13.49 14.53 0.27
C LEU A 125 -12.30 15.46 0.02
N ASP A 126 -11.92 16.26 1.01
CA ASP A 126 -10.67 17.00 0.91
C ASP A 126 -9.47 16.04 0.81
N ASN A 127 -8.42 16.45 0.09
CA ASN A 127 -7.25 15.61 -0.19
C ASN A 127 -6.61 15.02 1.08
N LYS A 128 -6.70 15.71 2.21
CA LYS A 128 -6.13 15.24 3.49
C LYS A 128 -6.96 14.10 4.07
N LYS A 129 -8.29 14.20 4.01
CA LYS A 129 -9.21 13.12 4.44
C LYS A 129 -9.06 11.89 3.55
N GLU A 130 -9.04 12.07 2.24
CA GLU A 130 -8.83 10.95 1.31
C GLU A 130 -7.51 10.23 1.56
N LEU A 131 -6.43 10.97 1.80
CA LEU A 131 -5.12 10.38 2.10
C LEU A 131 -5.14 9.60 3.42
N LEU A 132 -5.78 10.15 4.46
CA LEU A 132 -5.89 9.47 5.75
C LEU A 132 -6.69 8.17 5.65
N LEU A 133 -7.79 8.18 4.91
CA LEU A 133 -8.61 6.99 4.63
C LEU A 133 -7.83 5.95 3.83
N PHE A 134 -7.15 6.37 2.76
CA PHE A 134 -6.31 5.47 1.97
C PHE A 134 -5.22 4.81 2.83
N ARG A 135 -4.59 5.56 3.74
CA ARG A 135 -3.60 5.00 4.67
C ARG A 135 -4.19 4.02 5.69
N ILE A 136 -5.48 4.13 6.03
CA ILE A 136 -6.17 3.13 6.86
C ILE A 136 -6.38 1.85 6.04
N ILE A 137 -6.80 1.97 4.78
CA ILE A 137 -6.98 0.82 3.88
C ILE A 137 -5.67 0.07 3.69
N GLN A 138 -4.56 0.77 3.42
CA GLN A 138 -3.25 0.14 3.28
C GLN A 138 -2.82 -0.63 4.53
N GLU A 139 -3.02 -0.05 5.71
CA GLU A 139 -2.68 -0.71 6.97
C GLU A 139 -3.54 -1.96 7.20
N ALA A 140 -4.85 -1.89 6.92
CA ALA A 140 -5.76 -3.01 7.04
C ALA A 140 -5.38 -4.15 6.07
N LEU A 141 -5.12 -3.83 4.79
CA LEU A 141 -4.67 -4.82 3.79
C LEU A 141 -3.34 -5.45 4.19
N ASN A 142 -2.38 -4.65 4.69
CA ASN A 142 -1.10 -5.16 5.16
C ASN A 142 -1.25 -6.11 6.35
N ASN A 143 -2.15 -5.81 7.28
CA ASN A 143 -2.46 -6.70 8.40
C ASN A 143 -3.03 -8.03 7.91
N ILE A 144 -3.95 -8.01 6.94
CA ILE A 144 -4.51 -9.23 6.33
C ILE A 144 -3.39 -10.07 5.70
N ILE A 145 -2.55 -9.44 4.88
CA ILE A 145 -1.45 -10.12 4.16
C ILE A 145 -0.47 -10.79 5.12
N LYS A 146 -0.17 -10.14 6.26
CA LYS A 146 0.83 -10.62 7.20
C LYS A 146 0.29 -11.62 8.22
N HIS A 147 -0.99 -11.53 8.58
CA HIS A 147 -1.50 -12.16 9.79
C HIS A 147 -2.76 -13.00 9.62
N ALA A 148 -3.59 -12.75 8.59
CA ALA A 148 -4.90 -13.37 8.50
C ALA A 148 -4.87 -14.79 7.88
N ASP A 149 -3.87 -15.11 7.06
CA ASP A 149 -3.87 -16.31 6.20
C ASP A 149 -5.18 -16.44 5.39
N ALA A 150 -5.73 -15.30 4.96
CA ALA A 150 -6.94 -15.21 4.16
C ALA A 150 -6.66 -15.40 2.67
N ASP A 151 -7.67 -15.87 1.92
CA ASP A 151 -7.65 -15.94 0.46
C ASP A 151 -8.66 -14.96 -0.18
N THR A 152 -9.61 -14.44 0.61
CA THR A 152 -10.69 -13.59 0.14
C THR A 152 -10.76 -12.32 0.98
N ILE A 153 -10.84 -11.17 0.31
CA ILE A 153 -10.93 -9.85 0.92
C ILE A 153 -12.11 -9.10 0.30
N GLU A 154 -13.00 -8.57 1.14
CA GLU A 154 -14.09 -7.69 0.74
C GLU A 154 -13.79 -6.28 1.23
N LEU A 155 -13.74 -5.32 0.30
CA LEU A 155 -13.61 -3.90 0.60
C LEU A 155 -14.85 -3.17 0.08
N MET A 156 -15.47 -2.37 0.94
CA MET A 156 -16.68 -1.62 0.61
C MET A 156 -16.56 -0.16 1.06
N LEU A 157 -16.97 0.74 0.16
CA LEU A 157 -17.21 2.15 0.47
C LEU A 157 -18.69 2.43 0.26
N ASN A 158 -19.38 2.88 1.30
CA ASN A 158 -20.78 3.28 1.24
C ASN A 158 -20.93 4.77 1.55
N PHE A 159 -21.41 5.52 0.56
CA PHE A 159 -21.66 6.96 0.65
C PHE A 159 -23.15 7.19 0.89
N GLU A 160 -23.53 7.57 2.12
CA GLU A 160 -24.93 7.79 2.48
C GLU A 160 -25.06 8.92 3.53
N ASN A 161 -26.07 9.79 3.38
CA ASN A 161 -26.43 10.81 4.39
C ASN A 161 -25.25 11.68 4.88
N ASP A 162 -24.41 12.17 3.95
CA ASP A 162 -23.16 12.92 4.23
C ASP A 162 -22.13 12.15 5.08
N GLN A 163 -22.24 10.82 5.15
CA GLN A 163 -21.29 9.94 5.81
C GLN A 163 -20.65 8.98 4.80
N LEU A 164 -19.40 8.64 5.09
CA LEU A 164 -18.68 7.57 4.41
C LEU A 164 -18.46 6.44 5.41
N GLU A 165 -19.08 5.30 5.12
CA GLU A 165 -18.78 4.04 5.77
C GLU A 165 -17.75 3.27 4.92
N MET A 166 -16.69 2.80 5.58
CA MET A 166 -15.65 1.99 4.97
C MET A 166 -15.55 0.67 5.73
N GLN A 167 -15.76 -0.43 5.02
CA GLN A 167 -15.69 -1.77 5.58
C GLN A 167 -14.62 -2.60 4.85
N ILE A 168 -13.80 -3.30 5.62
CA ILE A 168 -12.79 -4.24 5.11
C ILE A 168 -12.97 -5.53 5.89
N LYS A 169 -13.17 -6.64 5.17
CA LYS A 169 -13.42 -7.96 5.74
C LYS A 169 -12.53 -8.99 5.06
N ASP A 170 -12.01 -9.93 5.83
CA ASP A 170 -11.28 -11.09 5.35
C ASP A 170 -11.90 -12.39 5.90
N ASN A 171 -11.55 -13.52 5.29
CA ASN A 171 -11.97 -14.85 5.71
C ASN A 171 -10.87 -15.62 6.47
N GLY A 172 -9.94 -14.90 7.10
CA GLY A 172 -8.78 -15.48 7.75
C GLY A 172 -9.05 -16.08 9.14
N VAL A 173 -7.97 -16.39 9.85
CA VAL A 173 -7.97 -17.06 11.16
C VAL A 173 -8.55 -16.23 12.32
N GLY A 174 -8.87 -14.97 12.05
CA GLY A 174 -9.41 -14.03 13.02
C GLY A 174 -8.35 -13.33 13.88
N TYR A 175 -8.72 -12.15 14.36
CA TYR A 175 -7.97 -11.32 15.28
C TYR A 175 -8.46 -11.49 16.73
N ARG A 176 -7.54 -11.73 17.68
CA ARG A 176 -7.85 -11.69 19.11
C ARG A 176 -7.83 -10.24 19.58
N ASN A 177 -9.02 -9.66 19.78
CA ASN A 177 -9.17 -8.29 20.28
C ASN A 177 -8.81 -8.19 21.77
N ASP A 178 -7.51 -8.18 22.05
CA ASP A 178 -6.95 -7.97 23.38
C ASP A 178 -6.30 -6.58 23.45
N PRO A 179 -6.76 -5.68 24.35
CA PRO A 179 -6.18 -4.35 24.53
C PRO A 179 -4.66 -4.32 24.73
N VAL A 180 -4.08 -5.39 25.29
CA VAL A 180 -2.63 -5.53 25.50
C VAL A 180 -1.88 -5.83 24.19
N HIS A 181 -2.55 -6.46 23.22
CA HIS A 181 -2.00 -6.90 21.94
C HIS A 181 -2.45 -6.05 20.75
N ASN A 182 -3.10 -4.91 20.99
CA ASN A 182 -3.35 -3.92 19.94
C ASN A 182 -2.01 -3.40 19.40
N GLY A 183 -1.60 -3.93 18.24
CA GLY A 183 -0.38 -3.54 17.55
C GLY A 183 -0.36 -2.06 17.20
N ALA A 184 0.82 -1.54 16.86
CA ALA A 184 0.97 -0.14 16.45
C ALA A 184 0.05 0.23 15.26
N GLY A 185 -0.16 -0.71 14.33
CA GLY A 185 -1.05 -0.55 13.16
C GLY A 185 -2.50 -0.21 13.53
N ILE A 186 -3.15 -1.04 14.36
CA ILE A 186 -4.53 -0.81 14.79
C ILE A 186 -4.68 0.51 15.56
N ARG A 187 -3.74 0.82 16.46
CA ARG A 187 -3.74 2.11 17.18
C ARG A 187 -3.61 3.30 16.23
N ASN A 188 -2.81 3.17 15.18
CA ASN A 188 -2.65 4.21 14.17
C ASN A 188 -3.92 4.38 13.32
N MET A 189 -4.57 3.29 12.93
CA MET A 189 -5.88 3.35 12.25
C MET A 189 -6.92 4.05 13.10
N GLN A 190 -7.05 3.66 14.38
CA GLN A 190 -8.00 4.27 15.31
C GLN A 190 -7.73 5.78 15.49
N LYS A 191 -6.47 6.19 15.69
CA LYS A 191 -6.10 7.61 15.81
C LYS A 191 -6.45 8.42 14.56
N ARG A 192 -6.25 7.84 13.36
CA ARG A 192 -6.59 8.49 12.09
C ARG A 192 -8.10 8.63 11.92
N VAL A 193 -8.89 7.61 12.27
CA VAL A 193 -10.36 7.73 12.24
C VAL A 193 -10.85 8.78 13.23
N GLN A 194 -10.29 8.83 14.44
CA GLN A 194 -10.61 9.87 15.43
C GLN A 194 -10.27 11.28 14.94
N SER A 195 -9.15 11.48 14.23
CA SER A 195 -8.79 12.79 13.69
C SER A 195 -9.69 13.25 12.53
N LEU A 196 -10.40 12.31 11.91
CA LEU A 196 -11.46 12.56 10.92
C LEU A 196 -12.83 12.83 11.58
N GLY A 197 -12.95 12.68 12.90
CA GLY A 197 -14.23 12.75 13.62
C GLY A 197 -15.12 11.52 13.44
N GLY A 198 -14.56 10.41 12.96
CA GLY A 198 -15.29 9.17 12.69
C GLY A 198 -15.29 8.17 13.86
N ARG A 199 -15.93 7.03 13.62
CA ARG A 199 -15.99 5.89 14.54
C ARG A 199 -15.22 4.70 13.95
N PHE A 200 -14.45 4.02 14.80
CA PHE A 200 -13.64 2.85 14.42
C PHE A 200 -14.09 1.64 15.23
N GLU A 201 -14.43 0.56 14.55
CA GLU A 201 -14.90 -0.70 15.13
C GLU A 201 -14.16 -1.87 14.46
N ILE A 202 -13.81 -2.89 15.24
CA ILE A 202 -13.25 -4.15 14.76
C ILE A 202 -14.12 -5.26 15.32
N GLU A 203 -14.67 -6.08 14.44
CA GLU A 203 -15.37 -7.31 14.77
C GLU A 203 -14.56 -8.49 14.25
N SER A 204 -14.37 -9.50 15.09
CA SER A 204 -13.54 -10.65 14.75
C SER A 204 -13.94 -11.87 15.57
N THR A 205 -13.94 -13.03 14.91
CA THR A 205 -14.15 -14.35 15.50
C THR A 205 -12.91 -15.20 15.25
N LEU A 206 -12.36 -15.81 16.29
CA LEU A 206 -11.25 -16.76 16.14
C LEU A 206 -11.78 -18.02 15.44
N GLY A 207 -11.04 -18.48 14.42
CA GLY A 207 -11.27 -19.75 13.72
C GLY A 207 -10.89 -20.98 14.53
#